data_AF-U6JWL8-F1
#
_entry.id   AF-U6JWL8-F1
#
_cell.length_a   1.000
_cell.length_b   1.000
_cell.length_c   1.000
_cell.angle_alpha   90.00
_cell.angle_beta   90.00
_cell.angle_gamma   90.00
#
_symmetry.space_group_name_H-M   'P 1'
#
loop_
_entity.id
_entity.type
_entity.pdbx_description
1 polymer ?
#
loop_
_entity_poly.entity_id
_entity_poly.type
_entity_poly.pdbx_seq_one_letter_code
_entity_poly.pdbx_strand_id
1 'polypeptide(L)'
;MEAVGGAAARRTMRSLVPVPPPANDEAGPVALELPPKPIPLPLSGQLNPSAFITNLWLSVRLCSRGFSRSDLLLIARSLPKSEIGVGQSQPVVFRLQKPACTALLAPTGTLSIMGGITKEQAIWQAYRVAYKLKYRREDEGQQATVEYLCHPDIEFKPEAASVLQLVCRVDLGGSFRPDLPAVLQHPQMRTVAIDTRDGVAVRIPQIQEESAAAGTPLSDAADEFGGDMFAVDAEDSRELRGFCAGGDMFAVDAEDSRELRGRRAAKAKGPTCLIFKTGKILVLGCRSPEEINAAIDFVWPALVGL
;
A
#
# COMPACT_ATOMS: atom_id res chain seq x y z
N MET A 1 37.45 21.15 -44.41
CA MET A 1 37.56 20.49 -43.08
C MET A 1 36.33 20.86 -42.30
N GLU A 2 35.26 20.08 -42.46
CA GLU A 2 34.03 20.26 -41.69
C GLU A 2 34.27 19.73 -40.28
N ALA A 3 34.12 20.61 -39.30
CA ALA A 3 34.06 20.23 -37.90
C ALA A 3 32.67 19.68 -37.61
N VAL A 4 32.56 18.35 -37.49
CA VAL A 4 31.38 17.66 -36.98
C VAL A 4 31.27 17.96 -35.48
N GLY A 5 30.55 19.01 -35.14
CA GLY A 5 30.17 19.33 -33.76
C GLY A 5 29.09 18.36 -33.29
N GLY A 6 29.50 17.33 -32.56
CA GLY A 6 28.59 16.40 -31.90
C GLY A 6 27.66 17.15 -30.95
N ALA A 7 26.37 17.14 -31.25
CA ALA A 7 25.32 17.63 -30.36
C ALA A 7 25.26 16.72 -29.13
N ALA A 8 25.98 17.10 -28.07
CA ALA A 8 25.73 16.58 -26.73
C ALA A 8 24.28 16.95 -26.39
N ALA A 9 23.38 15.97 -26.45
CA ALA A 9 22.00 16.12 -26.02
C ALA A 9 22.03 16.66 -24.59
N ARG A 10 21.65 17.94 -24.42
CA ARG A 10 21.46 18.55 -23.10
C ARG A 10 20.39 17.73 -22.40
N ARG A 11 20.82 16.82 -21.53
CA ARG A 11 19.94 16.00 -20.69
C ARG A 11 19.23 16.97 -19.77
N THR A 12 17.98 17.31 -20.10
CA THR A 12 17.14 18.18 -19.30
C THR A 12 17.01 17.55 -17.92
N MET A 13 17.52 18.23 -16.89
CA MET A 13 17.38 17.75 -15.52
C MET A 13 15.90 17.67 -15.18
N ARG A 14 15.44 16.49 -14.76
CA ARG A 14 14.07 16.34 -14.26
C ARG A 14 13.91 17.14 -12.98
N SER A 15 12.70 17.60 -12.65
CA SER A 15 12.48 18.44 -11.46
C SER A 15 12.13 17.62 -10.22
N LEU A 16 12.40 18.17 -9.03
CA LEU A 16 11.75 17.75 -7.79
C LEU A 16 10.76 18.86 -7.41
N VAL A 17 9.48 18.54 -7.31
CA VAL A 17 8.50 19.49 -6.77
C VAL A 17 8.64 19.51 -5.23
N PRO A 18 8.98 20.66 -4.62
CA PRO A 18 9.13 20.75 -3.17
C PRO A 18 7.82 20.44 -2.44
N VAL A 19 7.93 19.76 -1.29
CA VAL A 19 6.78 19.45 -0.42
C VAL A 19 7.03 20.07 0.95
N PRO A 20 6.11 20.89 1.49
CA PRO A 20 6.26 21.46 2.83
C PRO A 20 6.26 20.34 3.89
N PRO A 21 6.97 20.52 5.02
CA PRO A 21 6.90 19.59 6.13
C PRO A 21 5.47 19.50 6.69
N PRO A 22 5.04 18.32 7.16
CA PRO A 22 3.74 18.16 7.79
C PRO A 22 3.67 18.97 9.10
N ALA A 23 2.47 19.40 9.48
CA ALA A 23 2.25 20.12 10.73
C ALA A 23 2.48 19.27 11.98
N ASN A 24 2.42 17.93 11.85
CA ASN A 24 2.67 16.97 12.92
C ASN A 24 3.67 15.90 12.45
N ASP A 25 4.68 15.64 13.27
CA ASP A 25 5.73 14.64 13.04
C ASP A 25 5.45 13.29 13.72
N GLU A 26 4.36 13.18 14.49
CA GLU A 26 3.97 11.94 15.14
C GLU A 26 3.41 10.93 14.14
N ALA A 27 3.85 9.68 14.26
CA ALA A 27 3.27 8.54 13.57
C ALA A 27 2.31 7.82 14.52
N GLY A 28 1.16 7.41 14.01
CA GLY A 28 0.13 6.78 14.81
C GLY A 28 -1.16 6.54 14.02
N PRO A 29 -2.10 5.76 14.58
CA PRO A 29 -3.41 5.60 13.99
C PRO A 29 -4.06 6.97 13.77
N VAL A 30 -4.41 7.28 12.53
CA VAL A 30 -5.05 8.55 12.16
C VAL A 30 -6.54 8.39 12.36
N ALA A 31 -7.14 9.21 13.23
CA ALA A 31 -8.59 9.19 13.43
C ALA A 31 -9.31 9.48 12.11
N LEU A 32 -10.30 8.65 11.79
CA LEU A 32 -11.15 8.79 10.61
C LEU A 32 -12.57 9.08 11.10
N GLU A 33 -13.10 10.25 10.73
CA GLU A 33 -14.49 10.59 10.98
C GLU A 33 -15.37 9.86 9.96
N LEU A 34 -16.08 8.83 10.43
CA LEU A 34 -17.09 8.16 9.63
C LEU A 34 -18.44 8.87 9.82
N PRO A 35 -19.27 8.99 8.77
CA PRO A 35 -20.65 9.43 8.88
C PRO A 35 -21.42 8.63 9.95
N PRO A 36 -22.29 9.27 10.75
CA PRO A 36 -23.04 8.58 11.78
C PRO A 36 -23.94 7.51 11.16
N LYS A 37 -23.91 6.31 11.73
CA LYS A 37 -24.71 5.18 11.29
C LYS A 37 -25.97 5.02 12.15
N PRO A 38 -27.09 4.51 11.60
CA PRO A 38 -28.30 4.29 12.38
C PRO A 38 -28.04 3.24 13.46
N ILE A 39 -28.26 3.59 14.72
CA ILE A 39 -28.11 2.68 15.86
C ILE A 39 -29.50 2.34 16.41
N PRO A 40 -29.90 1.05 16.45
CA PRO A 40 -31.13 0.63 17.11
C PRO A 40 -31.16 1.07 18.58
N LEU A 41 -32.33 1.52 19.08
CA LEU A 41 -32.50 1.98 20.46
C LEU A 41 -31.90 1.04 21.53
N PRO A 42 -32.04 -0.30 21.44
CA PRO A 42 -31.44 -1.22 22.42
C PRO A 42 -29.92 -1.16 22.49
N LEU A 43 -29.25 -0.72 21.41
CA LEU A 43 -27.80 -0.69 21.27
C LEU A 43 -27.21 0.73 21.47
N SER A 44 -28.07 1.75 21.60
CA SER A 44 -27.66 3.17 21.71
C SER A 44 -26.72 3.47 22.88
N GLY A 45 -26.83 2.73 23.99
CA GLY A 45 -25.91 2.83 25.15
C GLY A 45 -24.71 1.89 25.11
N GLN A 46 -24.63 0.99 24.11
CA GLN A 46 -23.58 -0.03 24.01
C GLN A 46 -22.59 0.22 22.87
N LEU A 47 -23.02 0.97 21.85
CA LEU A 47 -22.20 1.30 20.67
C LEU A 47 -21.61 2.71 20.80
N ASN A 48 -20.32 2.82 20.57
CA ASN A 48 -19.61 4.09 20.39
C ASN A 48 -18.55 3.91 19.29
N PRO A 49 -18.97 3.88 18.01
CA PRO A 49 -18.10 3.55 16.91
C PRO A 49 -17.02 4.62 16.71
N SER A 50 -15.77 4.19 16.62
CA SER A 50 -14.63 5.03 16.29
C SER A 50 -13.78 4.34 15.22
N ALA A 51 -13.22 5.12 14.29
CA ALA A 51 -12.44 4.59 13.18
C ALA A 51 -11.04 5.21 13.14
N PHE A 52 -10.07 4.39 12.81
CA PHE A 52 -8.66 4.77 12.78
C PHE A 52 -7.97 4.13 11.57
N ILE A 53 -7.36 4.95 10.72
CA ILE A 53 -6.43 4.46 9.69
C ILE A 53 -5.16 4.02 10.39
N THR A 54 -4.92 2.71 10.39
CA THR A 54 -3.77 2.09 11.05
C THR A 54 -2.57 1.95 10.14
N ASN A 55 -2.80 1.85 8.83
CA ASN A 55 -1.73 1.76 7.84
C ASN A 55 -2.19 2.34 6.50
N LEU A 56 -1.31 3.10 5.86
CA LEU A 56 -1.46 3.64 4.53
C LEU A 56 -0.28 3.16 3.68
N TRP A 57 -0.58 2.69 2.47
CA TRP A 57 0.41 2.35 1.46
C TRP A 57 0.27 3.29 0.27
N LEU A 58 1.28 4.13 0.07
CA LEU A 58 1.38 5.06 -1.04
C LEU A 58 2.52 4.66 -1.97
N SER A 59 2.32 4.83 -3.27
CA SER A 59 3.30 4.53 -4.32
C SER A 59 3.55 5.76 -5.18
N VAL A 60 4.81 5.96 -5.56
CA VAL A 60 5.22 7.04 -6.47
C VAL A 60 6.41 6.57 -7.30
N ARG A 61 6.41 6.88 -8.60
CA ARG A 61 7.52 6.54 -9.49
C ARG A 61 8.60 7.63 -9.43
N LEU A 62 9.81 7.27 -9.01
CA LEU A 62 10.95 8.20 -8.90
C LEU A 62 11.89 8.18 -10.10
N CYS A 63 12.07 7.01 -10.71
CA CYS A 63 12.95 6.83 -11.88
C CYS A 63 12.24 5.96 -12.90
N SER A 64 11.99 6.49 -14.10
CA SER A 64 11.31 5.72 -15.16
C SER A 64 12.18 4.64 -15.79
N ARG A 65 13.50 4.73 -15.62
CA ARG A 65 14.47 3.75 -16.14
C ARG A 65 14.78 2.64 -15.13
N GLY A 66 14.24 2.73 -13.92
CA GLY A 66 14.61 1.85 -12.83
C GLY A 66 16.02 2.11 -12.30
N PHE A 67 16.51 1.14 -11.53
CA PHE A 67 17.83 1.13 -10.90
C PHE A 67 18.49 -0.22 -11.14
N SER A 68 19.77 -0.21 -11.48
CA SER A 68 20.55 -1.44 -11.51
C SER A 68 20.78 -1.96 -10.09
N ARG A 69 21.16 -3.23 -9.97
CA ARG A 69 21.50 -3.82 -8.69
C ARG A 69 22.65 -3.08 -7.99
N SER A 70 23.65 -2.65 -8.77
CA SER A 70 24.78 -1.86 -8.27
C SER A 70 24.31 -0.53 -7.71
N ASP A 71 23.38 0.15 -8.39
CA ASP A 71 22.80 1.41 -7.91
C ASP A 71 22.08 1.21 -6.58
N LEU A 72 21.25 0.16 -6.47
CA LEU A 72 20.51 -0.14 -5.24
C LEU A 72 21.44 -0.48 -4.07
N LEU A 73 22.50 -1.26 -4.30
CA LEU A 73 23.53 -1.55 -3.29
C LEU A 73 24.25 -0.29 -2.83
N LEU A 74 24.61 0.58 -3.78
CA LEU A 74 25.19 1.87 -3.47
C LEU A 74 24.19 2.69 -2.64
N ILE A 75 22.92 2.79 -3.05
CA ILE A 75 21.87 3.54 -2.34
C ILE A 75 21.76 3.05 -0.89
N ALA A 76 21.68 1.73 -0.70
CA ALA A 76 21.60 1.10 0.62
C ALA A 76 22.82 1.41 1.50
N ARG A 77 24.02 1.56 0.92
CA ARG A 77 25.23 1.92 1.68
C ARG A 77 25.26 3.41 2.04
N SER A 78 24.69 4.28 1.23
CA SER A 78 24.73 5.74 1.46
C SER A 78 23.66 6.25 2.40
N LEU A 79 22.53 5.56 2.50
CA LEU A 79 21.39 6.05 3.27
C LEU A 79 21.31 5.33 4.63
N PRO A 80 21.19 6.08 5.73
CA PRO A 80 21.11 5.48 7.06
C PRO A 80 19.84 4.65 7.21
N LYS A 81 19.92 3.57 8.00
CA LYS A 81 18.80 2.65 8.28
C LYS A 81 18.16 2.09 7.01
N SER A 82 19.01 1.73 6.05
CA SER A 82 18.57 1.06 4.84
C SER A 82 19.17 -0.33 4.72
N GLU A 83 18.37 -1.24 4.17
CA GLU A 83 18.64 -2.67 4.10
C GLU A 83 18.29 -3.16 2.71
N ILE A 84 19.03 -4.15 2.21
CA ILE A 84 18.78 -4.77 0.91
C ILE A 84 19.07 -6.26 1.01
N GLY A 85 18.13 -7.10 0.58
CA GLY A 85 18.28 -8.56 0.57
C GLY A 85 19.23 -9.05 -0.54
N VAL A 86 19.59 -10.33 -0.54
CA VAL A 86 20.64 -10.90 -1.41
C VAL A 86 20.20 -11.08 -2.89
N GLY A 87 18.89 -11.06 -3.19
CA GLY A 87 18.36 -11.28 -4.53
C GLY A 87 18.39 -10.06 -5.48
N GLN A 88 18.41 -10.31 -6.79
CA GLN A 88 18.45 -9.27 -7.84
C GLN A 88 17.19 -8.38 -7.87
N SER A 89 16.03 -8.94 -7.56
CA SER A 89 14.74 -8.24 -7.52
C SER A 89 14.41 -7.61 -6.16
N GLN A 90 15.31 -7.73 -5.17
CA GLN A 90 15.03 -7.27 -3.81
C GLN A 90 15.04 -5.73 -3.75
N PRO A 91 13.99 -5.11 -3.20
CA PRO A 91 13.95 -3.67 -3.02
C PRO A 91 14.92 -3.22 -1.93
N VAL A 92 15.26 -1.94 -1.93
CA VAL A 92 15.92 -1.30 -0.79
C VAL A 92 14.85 -0.87 0.20
N VAL A 93 14.96 -1.33 1.44
CA VAL A 93 14.07 -0.98 2.55
C VAL A 93 14.69 0.17 3.32
N PHE A 94 13.93 1.23 3.59
CA PHE A 94 14.35 2.33 4.46
C PHE A 94 13.44 2.40 5.68
N ARG A 95 14.04 2.53 6.87
CA ARG A 95 13.30 2.83 8.11
C ARG A 95 13.41 4.32 8.41
N LEU A 96 12.39 5.06 7.98
CA LEU A 96 12.31 6.50 8.13
C LEU A 96 11.80 6.88 9.53
N GLN A 97 12.16 8.07 9.98
CA GLN A 97 11.79 8.63 11.27
C GLN A 97 11.24 10.05 11.08
N LYS A 98 10.37 10.46 12.00
CA LYS A 98 9.70 11.77 12.03
C LYS A 98 9.06 12.14 10.69
N PRO A 99 7.88 11.59 10.35
CA PRO A 99 7.16 10.51 11.06
C PRO A 99 7.74 9.11 10.78
N ALA A 100 7.60 8.19 11.74
CA ALA A 100 8.10 6.82 11.60
C ALA A 100 7.31 6.05 10.55
N CYS A 101 7.99 5.57 9.50
CA CYS A 101 7.40 4.78 8.42
C CYS A 101 8.46 3.94 7.72
N THR A 102 8.01 3.01 6.87
CA THR A 102 8.88 2.15 6.06
C THR A 102 8.74 2.56 4.61
N ALA A 103 9.87 2.76 3.92
CA ALA A 103 9.89 2.99 2.49
C ALA A 103 10.53 1.80 1.77
N LEU A 104 10.03 1.45 0.59
CA LEU A 104 10.58 0.40 -0.27
C LEU A 104 10.88 1.00 -1.64
N LEU A 105 12.13 1.00 -2.05
CA LEU A 105 12.53 1.36 -3.42
C LEU A 105 12.74 0.09 -4.24
N ALA A 106 11.83 -0.14 -5.18
CA ALA A 106 11.92 -1.26 -6.10
C ALA A 106 12.99 -1.01 -7.19
N PRO A 107 13.58 -2.07 -7.76
CA PRO A 107 14.46 -1.96 -8.93
C PRO A 107 13.79 -1.29 -10.14
N THR A 108 12.46 -1.34 -10.23
CA THR A 108 11.67 -0.65 -11.26
C THR A 108 11.67 0.87 -11.12
N GLY A 109 12.23 1.41 -10.03
CA GLY A 109 12.28 2.85 -9.76
C GLY A 109 11.01 3.39 -9.09
N THR A 110 10.10 2.51 -8.69
CA THR A 110 8.93 2.85 -7.87
C THR A 110 9.31 2.87 -6.39
N LEU A 111 8.96 3.95 -5.70
CA LEU A 111 9.05 4.09 -4.25
C LEU A 111 7.68 3.87 -3.63
N SER A 112 7.61 2.95 -2.67
CA SER A 112 6.44 2.74 -1.83
C SER A 112 6.70 3.25 -0.42
N ILE A 113 5.74 3.96 0.18
CA ILE A 113 5.75 4.40 1.57
C ILE A 113 4.62 3.68 2.32
N MET A 114 4.94 3.10 3.47
CA MET A 114 4.01 2.36 4.32
C MET A 114 4.12 2.81 5.78
N GLY A 115 2.97 3.03 6.43
CA GLY A 115 2.91 3.26 7.86
C GLY A 115 1.56 3.81 8.32
N GLY A 116 1.36 3.87 9.64
CA GLY A 116 0.27 4.64 10.26
C GLY A 116 0.57 6.13 10.19
N ILE A 117 0.47 6.69 8.99
CA ILE A 117 0.76 8.10 8.69
C ILE A 117 -0.29 8.63 7.71
N THR A 118 -0.45 9.95 7.69
CA THR A 118 -1.35 10.61 6.73
C THR A 118 -0.77 10.61 5.31
N LYS A 119 -1.61 10.92 4.31
CA LYS A 119 -1.17 11.04 2.92
C LYS A 119 -0.12 12.15 2.76
N GLU A 120 -0.30 13.27 3.42
CA GLU A 120 0.62 14.42 3.39
C GLU A 120 1.98 14.04 3.98
N GLN A 121 1.97 13.34 5.13
CA GLN A 121 3.17 12.80 5.76
C GLN A 121 3.91 11.82 4.84
N ALA A 122 3.18 10.93 4.16
CA ALA A 122 3.75 9.96 3.22
C ALA A 122 4.39 10.65 2.01
N ILE A 123 3.72 11.63 1.41
CA ILE A 123 4.23 12.42 0.28
C ILE A 123 5.51 13.17 0.68
N TRP A 124 5.52 13.79 1.86
CA TRP A 124 6.72 14.47 2.37
C TRP A 124 7.88 13.50 2.61
N GLN A 125 7.63 12.31 3.16
CA GLN A 125 8.66 11.28 3.31
C GLN A 125 9.19 10.80 1.95
N ALA A 126 8.31 10.60 0.98
CA ALA A 126 8.71 10.25 -0.38
C ALA A 126 9.60 11.34 -1.01
N TYR A 127 9.24 12.61 -0.83
CA TYR A 127 10.06 13.74 -1.27
C TYR A 127 11.46 13.73 -0.62
N ARG A 128 11.56 13.48 0.68
CA ARG A 128 12.86 13.39 1.37
C ARG A 128 13.75 12.28 0.82
N VAL A 129 13.17 11.12 0.53
CA VAL A 129 13.91 10.01 -0.09
C VAL A 129 14.34 10.43 -1.49
N ALA A 130 13.44 10.95 -2.32
CA ALA A 130 13.75 11.40 -3.68
C ALA A 130 14.86 12.48 -3.69
N TYR A 131 14.82 13.43 -2.76
CA TYR A 131 15.83 14.47 -2.60
C TYR A 131 17.21 13.86 -2.28
N LYS A 132 17.29 12.93 -1.32
CA LYS A 132 18.54 12.28 -0.94
C LYS A 132 19.10 11.40 -2.06
N LEU A 133 18.23 10.74 -2.83
CA LEU A 133 18.65 9.94 -3.99
C LEU A 133 19.16 10.84 -5.11
N LYS A 134 18.54 12.00 -5.33
CA LYS A 134 18.94 12.93 -6.38
C LYS A 134 20.25 13.64 -6.07
N TYR A 135 20.42 14.13 -4.85
CA TYR A 135 21.58 14.93 -4.42
C TYR A 135 22.52 14.10 -3.57
N ARG A 136 22.99 13.00 -4.14
CA ARG A 136 23.83 12.06 -3.42
C ARG A 136 25.28 12.55 -3.38
N ARG A 137 25.92 12.32 -2.24
CA ARG A 137 27.36 12.45 -2.05
C ARG A 137 28.04 11.15 -2.46
N GLU A 138 28.97 11.24 -3.40
CA GLU A 138 29.90 10.14 -3.68
C GLU A 138 31.15 10.37 -2.82
N ASP A 139 31.49 9.42 -1.96
CA ASP A 139 32.76 9.44 -1.25
C ASP A 139 33.78 8.72 -2.15
N GLU A 140 34.35 9.45 -3.11
CA GLU A 140 35.54 8.97 -3.81
C GLU A 140 36.69 8.89 -2.81
N GLY A 141 37.37 7.75 -2.80
CA GLY A 141 38.47 7.48 -1.88
C GLY A 141 39.54 8.58 -1.92
N GLN A 142 40.00 8.98 -0.73
CA GLN A 142 41.22 9.76 -0.46
C GLN A 142 41.30 11.22 -0.92
N GLN A 143 40.26 11.83 -1.52
CA GLN A 143 40.24 13.28 -1.77
C GLN A 143 39.07 13.98 -1.08
N ALA A 144 39.40 15.05 -0.34
CA ALA A 144 38.51 15.83 0.51
C ALA A 144 37.60 16.80 -0.28
N THR A 145 37.16 16.42 -1.48
CA THR A 145 36.25 17.18 -2.32
C THR A 145 34.93 16.46 -2.40
N VAL A 146 33.94 16.99 -1.69
CA VAL A 146 32.57 16.48 -1.65
C VAL A 146 31.85 16.90 -2.91
N GLU A 147 31.87 16.07 -3.95
CA GLU A 147 31.05 16.33 -5.14
C GLU A 147 29.64 15.75 -4.95
N TYR A 148 28.64 16.63 -5.05
CA TYR A 148 27.24 16.23 -5.07
C TYR A 148 26.87 15.87 -6.51
N LEU A 149 26.80 14.56 -6.81
CA LEU A 149 26.31 14.11 -8.11
C LEU A 149 24.78 14.21 -8.13
N CYS A 150 24.29 15.15 -8.93
CA CYS A 150 22.86 15.26 -9.23
C CYS A 150 22.45 14.16 -10.20
N HIS A 151 21.66 13.19 -9.74
CA HIS A 151 21.15 12.12 -10.62
C HIS A 151 20.04 12.67 -11.55
N PRO A 152 20.27 12.80 -12.87
CA PRO A 152 19.37 13.55 -13.75
C PRO A 152 18.04 12.85 -14.02
N ASP A 153 18.02 11.52 -13.87
CA ASP A 153 16.85 10.69 -14.18
C ASP A 153 15.84 10.61 -13.01
N ILE A 154 16.20 11.13 -11.83
CA ILE A 154 15.32 11.14 -10.66
C ILE A 154 14.39 12.34 -10.71
N GLU A 155 13.10 12.05 -10.63
CA GLU A 155 12.00 13.00 -10.65
C GLU A 155 11.06 12.74 -9.48
N PHE A 156 10.43 13.80 -8.97
CA PHE A 156 9.39 13.67 -7.96
C PHE A 156 8.26 14.62 -8.27
N LYS A 157 7.08 14.04 -8.49
CA LYS A 157 5.81 14.71 -8.70
C LYS A 157 4.81 14.21 -7.65
N PRO A 158 4.43 15.02 -6.66
CA PRO A 158 3.51 14.59 -5.62
C PRO A 158 2.14 14.20 -6.20
N GLU A 159 1.73 14.77 -7.34
CA GLU A 159 0.48 14.47 -8.02
C GLU A 159 0.45 13.07 -8.65
N ALA A 160 1.63 12.51 -8.95
CA ALA A 160 1.76 11.15 -9.48
C ALA A 160 1.71 10.08 -8.37
N ALA A 161 1.62 10.49 -7.09
CA ALA A 161 1.52 9.56 -5.99
C ALA A 161 0.10 8.99 -5.87
N SER A 162 0.01 7.66 -5.82
CA SER A 162 -1.26 6.94 -5.69
C SER A 162 -1.31 6.15 -4.38
N VAL A 163 -2.49 6.12 -3.76
CA VAL A 163 -2.74 5.24 -2.61
C VAL A 163 -3.08 3.86 -3.14
N LEU A 164 -2.26 2.87 -2.79
CA LEU A 164 -2.47 1.49 -3.18
C LEU A 164 -3.43 0.78 -2.22
N GLN A 165 -3.30 1.08 -0.93
CA GLN A 165 -4.09 0.43 0.12
C GLN A 165 -4.17 1.31 1.37
N LEU A 166 -5.34 1.27 2.00
CA LEU A 166 -5.63 1.75 3.35
C LEU A 166 -6.07 0.56 4.21
N VAL A 167 -5.67 0.59 5.47
CA VAL A 167 -6.14 -0.34 6.50
C VAL A 167 -6.77 0.45 7.61
N CYS A 168 -8.07 0.27 7.79
CA CYS A 168 -8.84 0.95 8.82
C CYS A 168 -9.25 -0.03 9.90
N ARG A 169 -9.00 0.33 11.15
CA ARG A 169 -9.60 -0.33 12.31
C ARG A 169 -10.82 0.48 12.73
N VAL A 170 -11.97 -0.17 12.79
CA VAL A 170 -13.17 0.36 13.42
C VAL A 170 -13.36 -0.36 14.76
N ASP A 171 -13.51 0.41 15.83
CA ASP A 171 -13.88 -0.10 17.15
C ASP A 171 -15.33 0.27 17.38
N LEU A 172 -16.23 -0.72 17.46
CA LEU A 172 -17.65 -0.47 17.72
C LEU A 172 -17.88 0.10 19.13
N GLY A 173 -16.88 0.01 20.01
CA GLY A 173 -16.90 0.61 21.33
C GLY A 173 -17.86 -0.07 22.32
N GLY A 174 -17.77 0.38 23.57
CA GLY A 174 -18.65 -0.03 24.66
C GLY A 174 -18.63 -1.53 25.00
N SER A 175 -19.75 -2.02 25.52
CA SER A 175 -19.95 -3.43 25.87
C SER A 175 -20.48 -4.27 24.71
N PHE A 176 -20.69 -3.67 23.53
CA PHE A 176 -21.28 -4.35 22.39
C PHE A 176 -20.40 -5.50 21.90
N ARG A 177 -21.01 -6.66 21.64
CA ARG A 177 -20.35 -7.83 21.06
C ARG A 177 -21.23 -8.33 19.91
N PRO A 178 -20.70 -8.41 18.67
CA PRO A 178 -21.49 -8.84 17.53
C PRO A 178 -21.86 -10.32 17.64
N ASP A 179 -23.09 -10.66 17.30
CA ASP A 179 -23.55 -12.04 17.14
C ASP A 179 -23.07 -12.59 15.80
N LEU A 180 -21.89 -13.21 15.79
CA LEU A 180 -21.26 -13.71 14.56
C LEU A 180 -22.10 -14.77 13.82
N PRO A 181 -22.74 -15.75 14.49
CA PRO A 181 -23.73 -16.62 13.85
C PRO A 181 -24.82 -15.85 13.09
N ALA A 182 -25.39 -14.80 13.69
CA ALA A 182 -26.40 -13.98 13.02
C ALA A 182 -25.81 -13.23 11.81
N VAL A 183 -24.59 -12.70 11.91
CA VAL A 183 -23.87 -12.06 10.80
C VAL A 183 -23.66 -13.05 9.64
N LEU A 184 -23.24 -14.28 9.91
CA LEU A 184 -23.03 -15.31 8.88
C LEU A 184 -24.32 -15.72 8.17
N GLN A 185 -25.44 -15.77 8.91
CA GLN A 185 -26.74 -16.16 8.37
C GLN A 185 -27.48 -14.99 7.70
N HIS A 186 -27.00 -13.76 7.85
CA HIS A 186 -27.63 -12.57 7.30
C HIS A 186 -27.78 -12.69 5.77
N PRO A 187 -28.96 -12.38 5.18
CA PRO A 187 -29.20 -12.59 3.75
C PRO A 187 -28.19 -11.92 2.81
N GLN A 188 -27.68 -10.74 3.22
CA GLN A 188 -26.67 -9.99 2.47
C GLN A 188 -25.24 -10.54 2.62
N MET A 189 -24.96 -11.27 3.70
CA MET A 189 -23.61 -11.73 4.06
C MET A 189 -23.36 -13.18 3.70
N ARG A 190 -24.40 -14.03 3.70
CA ARG A 190 -24.27 -15.50 3.58
C ARG A 190 -23.44 -16.01 2.40
N THR A 191 -23.36 -15.27 1.30
CA THR A 191 -22.59 -15.64 0.09
C THR A 191 -21.19 -15.05 0.05
N VAL A 192 -20.89 -14.09 0.92
CA VAL A 192 -19.66 -13.30 0.91
C VAL A 192 -18.88 -13.35 2.23
N ALA A 193 -19.50 -13.91 3.27
CA ALA A 193 -18.94 -14.09 4.60
C ALA A 193 -18.38 -15.50 4.78
N ILE A 194 -17.21 -15.57 5.39
CA ILE A 194 -16.48 -16.80 5.70
C ILE A 194 -16.21 -16.81 7.19
N ASP A 195 -16.58 -17.90 7.84
CA ASP A 195 -16.28 -18.10 9.26
C ASP A 195 -14.76 -18.26 9.46
N THR A 196 -14.23 -17.64 10.50
CA THR A 196 -12.83 -17.74 10.88
C THR A 196 -12.73 -18.07 12.36
N ARG A 197 -11.58 -18.59 12.82
CA ARG A 197 -11.39 -18.99 14.22
C ARG A 197 -11.85 -17.94 15.25
N ASP A 198 -11.55 -16.67 14.98
CA ASP A 198 -11.73 -15.57 15.92
C ASP A 198 -12.78 -14.54 15.49
N GLY A 199 -13.46 -14.74 14.36
CA GLY A 199 -14.28 -13.73 13.72
C GLY A 199 -14.97 -14.17 12.43
N VAL A 200 -15.46 -13.21 11.66
CA VAL A 200 -16.05 -13.42 10.33
C VAL A 200 -15.32 -12.54 9.32
N ALA A 201 -14.90 -13.11 8.19
CA ALA A 201 -14.32 -12.38 7.08
C ALA A 201 -15.38 -12.16 6.00
N VAL A 202 -15.68 -10.91 5.68
CA VAL A 202 -16.68 -10.52 4.67
C VAL A 202 -15.98 -9.88 3.48
N ARG A 203 -16.16 -10.44 2.29
CA ARG A 203 -15.69 -9.84 1.03
C ARG A 203 -16.76 -8.90 0.48
N ILE A 204 -16.45 -7.60 0.44
CA ILE A 204 -17.39 -6.60 -0.06
C ILE A 204 -17.41 -6.68 -1.59
N PRO A 205 -18.58 -6.90 -2.22
CA PRO A 205 -18.71 -6.81 -3.67
C PRO A 205 -18.21 -5.46 -4.17
N GLN A 206 -17.59 -5.40 -5.36
CA GLN A 206 -17.17 -4.13 -5.93
C GLN A 206 -18.35 -3.17 -5.97
N ILE A 207 -18.26 -2.08 -5.21
CA ILE A 207 -19.13 -0.94 -5.33
C ILE A 207 -18.69 -0.27 -6.64
N GLN A 208 -19.36 -0.61 -7.74
CA GLN A 208 -19.20 0.16 -8.96
C GLN A 208 -19.75 1.55 -8.67
N GLU A 209 -18.87 2.55 -8.63
CA GLU A 209 -19.32 3.91 -8.83
C GLU A 209 -19.99 3.94 -10.20
N GLU A 210 -21.31 4.21 -10.25
CA GLU A 210 -21.97 4.65 -11.46
C GLU A 210 -21.40 6.02 -11.85
N SER A 211 -20.22 6.03 -12.46
CA SER A 211 -19.74 7.17 -13.22
C SER A 211 -20.53 7.21 -14.53
N ALA A 212 -21.69 7.87 -14.48
CA ALA A 212 -22.34 8.42 -15.65
C ALA A 212 -21.47 9.56 -16.21
N ALA A 213 -20.50 9.25 -17.05
CA ALA A 213 -19.88 10.21 -17.96
C ALA A 213 -19.34 9.52 -19.20
N ALA A 214 -19.76 10.04 -20.34
CA ALA A 214 -19.51 9.56 -21.70
C ALA A 214 -18.02 9.37 -22.03
N GLY A 215 -17.77 8.41 -22.92
CA GLY A 215 -16.45 7.92 -23.26
C GLY A 215 -15.48 8.96 -23.83
N THR A 216 -14.19 8.73 -23.54
CA THR A 216 -13.08 9.02 -24.44
C THR A 216 -11.97 8.01 -24.09
N PRO A 217 -11.38 7.29 -25.06
CA PRO A 217 -10.32 6.32 -24.78
C PRO A 217 -9.00 7.06 -24.68
N LEU A 218 -8.19 6.82 -23.64
CA LEU A 218 -6.75 7.07 -23.70
C LEU A 218 -5.98 6.43 -22.54
N SER A 219 -4.86 5.82 -22.95
CA SER A 219 -3.61 5.61 -22.21
C SER A 219 -3.46 4.35 -21.36
N ASP A 220 -2.80 3.35 -21.96
CA ASP A 220 -2.08 2.25 -21.32
C ASP A 220 -1.31 2.70 -20.05
N ALA A 221 -1.87 2.42 -18.89
CA ALA A 221 -1.11 2.18 -17.67
C ALA A 221 -1.22 0.69 -17.40
N ALA A 222 -0.20 -0.06 -17.81
CA ALA A 222 -0.13 -1.49 -17.56
C ALA A 222 -0.23 -1.75 -16.04
N ASP A 223 -1.24 -2.53 -15.67
CA ASP A 223 -1.33 -3.28 -14.43
C ASP A 223 -0.07 -4.15 -14.29
N GLU A 224 0.96 -3.63 -13.62
CA GLU A 224 2.24 -4.32 -13.45
C GLU A 224 2.46 -4.80 -12.00
N PHE A 225 1.39 -5.19 -11.30
CA PHE A 225 1.49 -5.94 -10.03
C PHE A 225 0.29 -6.88 -9.85
N GLY A 226 0.03 -7.70 -10.87
CA GLY A 226 -0.91 -8.82 -10.82
C GLY A 226 -0.17 -10.15 -10.84
N GLY A 227 0.15 -10.68 -9.66
CA GLY A 227 0.38 -12.10 -9.38
C GLY A 227 1.39 -12.85 -10.26
N ASP A 228 2.67 -12.84 -9.90
CA ASP A 228 3.63 -13.94 -10.15
C ASP A 228 4.99 -13.67 -9.46
N MET A 229 5.00 -13.41 -8.14
CA MET A 229 6.24 -13.10 -7.40
C MET A 229 6.65 -14.15 -6.35
N PHE A 230 6.11 -15.37 -6.45
CA PHE A 230 6.47 -16.48 -5.55
C PHE A 230 6.66 -17.84 -6.25
N ALA A 231 7.10 -17.86 -7.51
CA ALA A 231 7.71 -19.07 -8.06
C ALA A 231 9.17 -19.13 -7.58
N VAL A 232 9.37 -19.65 -6.37
CA VAL A 232 10.69 -20.09 -5.89
C VAL A 232 10.83 -21.54 -6.35
N ASP A 233 11.80 -21.80 -7.23
CA ASP A 233 12.22 -23.17 -7.53
C ASP A 233 12.59 -23.85 -6.22
N ALA A 234 11.81 -24.87 -5.87
CA ALA A 234 11.96 -25.65 -4.68
C ALA A 234 13.04 -26.71 -4.93
N GLU A 235 14.30 -26.41 -4.62
CA GLU A 235 15.26 -27.38 -4.05
C GLU A 235 16.29 -26.62 -3.18
N ASP A 236 16.66 -27.24 -2.05
CA ASP A 236 17.68 -26.83 -1.08
C ASP A 236 17.40 -25.64 -0.14
N SER A 237 16.85 -25.94 1.04
CA SER A 237 17.63 -26.03 2.30
C SER A 237 16.72 -25.96 3.53
N ARG A 238 16.74 -27.05 4.30
CA ARG A 238 16.16 -27.15 5.64
C ARG A 238 16.95 -26.28 6.62
N GLU A 239 16.25 -25.86 7.68
CA GLU A 239 16.75 -25.26 8.93
C GLU A 239 17.07 -23.76 8.95
N LEU A 240 16.05 -22.94 9.24
CA LEU A 240 16.08 -21.96 10.33
C LEU A 240 14.66 -21.42 10.61
N ARG A 241 14.11 -21.86 11.75
CA ARG A 241 12.87 -21.32 12.33
C ARG A 241 13.13 -19.88 12.79
N GLY A 242 12.38 -18.94 12.22
CA GLY A 242 12.28 -17.55 12.68
C GLY A 242 11.02 -16.92 12.11
N PHE A 243 10.16 -16.40 12.98
CA PHE A 243 8.82 -15.88 12.70
C PHE A 243 8.73 -14.94 11.47
N CYS A 244 7.94 -15.34 10.47
CA CYS A 244 7.36 -14.44 9.47
C CYS A 244 5.84 -14.48 9.60
N ALA A 245 5.26 -13.45 10.23
CA ALA A 245 3.83 -13.19 10.22
C ALA A 245 3.52 -12.35 8.97
N GLY A 246 2.96 -13.00 7.95
CA GLY A 246 2.62 -12.35 6.68
C GLY A 246 1.85 -13.29 5.77
N GLY A 247 0.53 -13.35 5.99
CA GLY A 247 -0.51 -13.80 5.07
C GLY A 247 -0.17 -14.82 3.98
N ASP A 248 -0.19 -16.10 4.34
CA ASP A 248 -0.67 -17.16 3.46
C ASP A 248 -1.66 -18.02 4.26
N MET A 249 -2.95 -17.70 4.13
CA MET A 249 -4.01 -18.65 4.50
C MET A 249 -4.52 -19.31 3.22
N PHE A 250 -4.03 -20.54 3.04
CA PHE A 250 -4.53 -21.63 2.23
C PHE A 250 -5.94 -21.45 1.64
N ALA A 251 -6.00 -21.24 0.33
CA ALA A 251 -7.10 -21.74 -0.48
C ALA A 251 -6.65 -23.10 -1.05
N VAL A 252 -7.18 -24.17 -0.48
CA VAL A 252 -7.12 -25.51 -1.09
C VAL A 252 -8.12 -25.49 -2.24
N ASP A 253 -7.68 -25.17 -3.45
CA ASP A 253 -8.47 -25.45 -4.65
C ASP A 253 -8.23 -26.91 -5.01
N ALA A 254 -9.28 -27.71 -4.81
CA ALA A 254 -9.36 -29.07 -5.30
C ALA A 254 -9.27 -29.09 -6.83
N GLU A 255 -8.60 -30.11 -7.33
CA GLU A 255 -8.23 -30.33 -8.72
C GLU A 255 -9.40 -30.12 -9.70
N ASP A 256 -9.16 -29.30 -10.73
CA ASP A 256 -9.56 -29.66 -12.08
C ASP A 256 -8.64 -28.96 -13.10
N SER A 257 -7.65 -29.72 -13.58
CA SER A 257 -6.82 -29.33 -14.71
C SER A 257 -7.64 -29.34 -15.99
N ARG A 258 -7.84 -28.18 -16.61
CA ARG A 258 -7.90 -28.06 -18.08
C ARG A 258 -7.72 -26.62 -18.56
N GLU A 259 -6.85 -26.53 -19.54
CA GLU A 259 -6.34 -25.35 -20.21
C GLU A 259 -7.44 -24.39 -20.69
N LEU A 260 -7.39 -23.14 -20.24
CA LEU A 260 -7.93 -21.98 -20.96
C LEU A 260 -7.08 -20.76 -20.59
N ARG A 261 -6.03 -20.52 -21.40
CA ARG A 261 -5.33 -19.23 -21.51
C ARG A 261 -6.33 -18.17 -21.97
N GLY A 262 -7.11 -17.63 -21.05
CA GLY A 262 -7.82 -16.37 -21.18
C GLY A 262 -7.17 -15.36 -20.25
N ARG A 263 -6.78 -14.20 -20.79
CA ARG A 263 -6.41 -13.02 -20.01
C ARG A 263 -7.57 -12.68 -19.06
N ARG A 264 -7.59 -13.27 -17.87
CA ARG A 264 -8.39 -12.76 -16.75
C ARG A 264 -7.66 -11.50 -16.31
N ALA A 265 -8.11 -10.35 -16.77
CA ALA A 265 -7.87 -9.11 -16.05
C ALA A 265 -8.18 -9.42 -14.58
N ALA A 266 -7.17 -9.32 -13.72
CA ALA A 266 -7.33 -9.60 -12.31
C ALA A 266 -8.39 -8.63 -11.79
N LYS A 267 -9.66 -9.08 -11.69
CA LYS A 267 -10.75 -8.25 -11.16
C LYS A 267 -10.25 -7.71 -9.83
N ALA A 268 -10.17 -6.39 -9.71
CA ALA A 268 -9.69 -5.75 -8.50
C ALA A 268 -10.50 -6.32 -7.32
N LYS A 269 -9.81 -7.06 -6.45
CA LYS A 269 -10.42 -7.70 -5.29
C LYS A 269 -11.01 -6.58 -4.45
N GLY A 270 -12.33 -6.59 -4.26
CA GLY A 270 -13.03 -5.58 -3.47
C GLY A 270 -12.56 -5.55 -2.01
N PRO A 271 -12.96 -4.54 -1.23
CA PRO A 271 -12.62 -4.43 0.18
C PRO A 271 -12.96 -5.70 0.97
N THR A 272 -12.22 -5.98 2.03
CA THR A 272 -12.50 -7.10 2.93
C THR A 272 -12.61 -6.59 4.37
N CYS A 273 -13.70 -6.97 5.04
CA CYS A 273 -13.94 -6.66 6.45
C CYS A 273 -13.69 -7.89 7.30
N LEU A 274 -12.82 -7.80 8.30
CA LEU A 274 -12.64 -8.82 9.34
C LEU A 274 -13.37 -8.35 10.60
N ILE A 275 -14.44 -9.04 10.98
CA ILE A 275 -15.28 -8.72 12.13
C ILE A 275 -14.89 -9.65 13.27
N PHE A 276 -14.40 -9.10 14.38
CA PHE A 276 -13.98 -9.90 15.54
C PHE A 276 -15.08 -9.97 16.59
N LYS A 277 -15.11 -11.08 17.35
CA LYS A 277 -16.00 -11.26 18.53
C LYS A 277 -15.89 -10.12 19.55
N THR A 278 -14.75 -9.42 19.56
CA THR A 278 -14.47 -8.31 20.48
C THR A 278 -15.20 -7.01 20.14
N GLY A 279 -15.90 -6.91 19.00
CA GLY A 279 -16.48 -5.66 18.51
C GLY A 279 -15.50 -4.79 17.71
N LYS A 280 -14.31 -5.31 17.41
CA LYS A 280 -13.36 -4.67 16.49
C LYS A 280 -13.60 -5.15 15.06
N ILE A 281 -13.42 -4.26 14.11
CA ILE A 281 -13.52 -4.54 12.68
C ILE A 281 -12.23 -4.03 12.03
N LEU A 282 -11.65 -4.84 11.15
CA LEU A 282 -10.53 -4.44 10.30
C LEU A 282 -10.98 -4.40 8.84
N VAL A 283 -10.93 -3.22 8.23
CA VAL A 283 -11.26 -3.00 6.81
C VAL A 283 -9.96 -2.94 6.02
N LEU A 284 -9.86 -3.80 5.02
CA LEU A 284 -8.66 -4.04 4.21
C LEU A 284 -8.95 -3.81 2.73
N GLY A 285 -7.93 -3.39 1.99
CA GLY A 285 -7.99 -3.31 0.52
C GLY A 285 -8.68 -2.06 -0.03
N CYS A 286 -9.01 -1.09 0.82
CA CYS A 286 -9.59 0.18 0.39
C CYS A 286 -8.53 1.12 -0.18
N ARG A 287 -8.88 1.97 -1.14
CA ARG A 287 -7.99 3.02 -1.68
C ARG A 287 -8.36 4.41 -1.20
N SER A 288 -9.57 4.59 -0.67
CA SER A 288 -10.06 5.86 -0.19
C SER A 288 -10.91 5.73 1.09
N PRO A 289 -11.09 6.81 1.85
CA PRO A 289 -12.02 6.85 2.98
C PRO A 289 -13.47 6.52 2.61
N GLU A 290 -13.90 6.86 1.41
CA GLU A 290 -15.25 6.60 0.90
C GLU A 290 -15.48 5.10 0.72
N GLU A 291 -14.50 4.37 0.21
CA GLU A 291 -14.55 2.90 0.13
C GLU A 291 -14.61 2.25 1.52
N ILE A 292 -13.90 2.82 2.52
CA ILE A 292 -14.00 2.36 3.91
C ILE A 292 -15.42 2.57 4.43
N ASN A 293 -15.98 3.76 4.21
CA ASN A 293 -17.33 4.07 4.64
C ASN A 293 -18.35 3.12 4.01
N ALA A 294 -18.27 2.88 2.70
CA ALA A 294 -19.18 2.01 1.98
C ALA A 294 -19.02 0.52 2.40
N ALA A 295 -17.80 0.08 2.71
CA ALA A 295 -17.57 -1.25 3.27
C ALA A 295 -18.20 -1.42 4.66
N ILE A 296 -18.14 -0.38 5.51
CA ILE A 296 -18.84 -0.36 6.80
C ILE A 296 -20.36 -0.33 6.61
N ASP A 297 -20.88 0.48 5.69
CA ASP A 297 -22.31 0.52 5.36
C ASP A 297 -22.86 -0.84 4.93
N PHE A 298 -22.06 -1.59 4.18
CA PHE A 298 -22.45 -2.92 3.75
C PHE A 298 -22.60 -3.89 4.94
N VAL A 299 -21.64 -3.92 5.87
CA VAL A 299 -21.67 -4.84 7.01
C VAL A 299 -22.55 -4.35 8.17
N TRP A 300 -22.88 -3.06 8.22
CA TRP A 300 -23.59 -2.45 9.33
C TRP A 300 -24.93 -3.11 9.66
N PRO A 301 -25.84 -3.37 8.70
CA PRO A 301 -27.14 -3.98 9.00
C PRO A 301 -27.02 -5.35 9.66
N ALA A 302 -26.10 -6.18 9.16
CA ALA A 302 -25.83 -7.50 9.72
C ALA A 302 -25.26 -7.43 11.15
N LEU A 303 -24.53 -6.36 11.49
CA LEU A 303 -23.95 -6.16 12.82
C LEU A 303 -25.00 -5.74 13.85
N VAL A 304 -25.93 -4.84 13.47
CA VAL A 304 -26.91 -4.26 14.40
C VAL A 304 -28.30 -4.90 14.31
N GLY A 305 -28.51 -5.86 13.41
CA GLY A 305 -29.77 -6.55 13.21
C GLY A 305 -30.83 -5.71 12.50
N LEU A 306 -30.42 -4.95 11.48
CA LEU A 306 -31.30 -4.15 10.60
C LEU A 306 -31.55 -4.83 9.26
#